data_AF-A0A834A981-F1
#
_entry.id   AF-A0A834A981-F1
#
_cell.length_a   1.000
_cell.length_b   1.000
_cell.length_c   1.000
_cell.angle_alpha   90.00
_cell.angle_beta   90.00
_cell.angle_gamma   90.00
#
_symmetry.space_group_name_H-M   'P 1'
#
loop_
_entity.id
_entity.type
_entity.pdbx_description
1 polymer ?
#
loop_
_entity_poly.entity_id
_entity_poly.type
_entity_poly.pdbx_seq_one_letter_code
_entity_poly.pdbx_strand_id
1 'polypeptide(L)'
;MQRVNTEFMKAATRGLTLLFASGDSGAGCWSASGRHQFRPSFPASSPYVTTVGGTSFQNPFQVTNEIVDYISGGGFSNVFPRPSYQEEAVAQFLSSSPHLPPSSYFNASGRAYPDVAALSDGYWVVSNHVPIPWVSGTSASTPVFGGILSLINEHRLLSGHPPLGFLNPRLYQQHGAGLFDVNHGCHESCLDEEVQGQGFCSGPGWDPVTGWGTPNFPALLKTLINP
;
A
#
# COMPACT_ATOMS: atom_id res chain seq x y z
N MET A 1 -8.08 3.56 -18.28
CA MET A 1 -8.22 3.13 -16.86
C MET A 1 -9.54 2.40 -16.60
N GLN A 2 -10.71 2.92 -16.99
CA GLN A 2 -12.02 2.28 -16.69
C GLN A 2 -12.16 0.83 -17.20
N ARG A 3 -11.75 0.55 -18.44
CA ARG A 3 -11.78 -0.82 -18.98
C ARG A 3 -10.91 -1.78 -18.17
N VAL A 4 -9.67 -1.39 -17.85
CA VAL A 4 -8.76 -2.22 -17.06
C VAL A 4 -9.30 -2.45 -15.65
N ASN A 5 -9.90 -1.43 -15.03
CA ASN A 5 -10.60 -1.57 -13.75
C ASN A 5 -11.72 -2.61 -13.81
N THR A 6 -12.45 -2.69 -14.93
CA THR A 6 -13.47 -3.72 -15.16
C THR A 6 -12.88 -5.13 -15.23
N GLU A 7 -11.67 -5.29 -15.77
CA GLU A 7 -10.99 -6.59 -15.76
C GLU A 7 -10.56 -7.00 -14.34
N PHE A 8 -10.18 -6.04 -13.48
CA PHE A 8 -9.93 -6.31 -12.06
C PHE A 8 -11.20 -6.69 -11.31
N MET A 9 -12.34 -6.05 -11.61
CA MET A 9 -13.65 -6.47 -11.08
C MET A 9 -13.96 -7.93 -11.45
N LYS A 10 -13.73 -8.31 -12.71
CA LYS A 10 -13.93 -9.71 -13.15
C LYS A 10 -13.03 -10.69 -12.40
N ALA A 11 -11.78 -10.32 -12.12
CA ALA A 11 -10.88 -11.14 -11.30
C ALA A 11 -11.38 -11.25 -9.85
N ALA A 12 -11.80 -10.14 -9.24
CA ALA A 12 -12.36 -10.10 -7.90
C ALA A 12 -13.61 -11.00 -7.78
N THR A 13 -14.53 -10.95 -8.76
CA THR A 13 -15.73 -11.82 -8.78
C THR A 13 -15.41 -13.31 -8.89
N ARG A 14 -14.21 -13.67 -9.35
CA ARG A 14 -13.74 -15.05 -9.47
C ARG A 14 -12.95 -15.51 -8.23
N GLY A 15 -12.87 -14.69 -7.18
CA GLY A 15 -12.12 -15.01 -5.97
C GLY A 15 -10.61 -14.96 -6.16
N LEU A 16 -10.12 -14.16 -7.12
CA LEU A 16 -8.68 -13.93 -7.29
C LEU A 16 -8.22 -12.75 -6.44
N THR A 17 -7.13 -12.94 -5.68
CA THR A 17 -6.43 -11.85 -5.00
C THR A 17 -5.39 -11.26 -5.95
N LEU A 18 -5.59 -10.02 -6.37
CA LEU A 18 -4.63 -9.29 -7.19
C LEU A 18 -3.89 -8.25 -6.35
N LEU A 19 -2.57 -8.37 -6.32
CA LEU A 19 -1.68 -7.43 -5.64
C LEU A 19 -0.91 -6.61 -6.67
N PHE A 20 -0.76 -5.31 -6.41
CA PHE A 20 0.02 -4.41 -7.23
C PHE A 20 0.95 -3.56 -6.38
N ALA A 21 2.18 -3.37 -6.86
CA ALA A 21 3.13 -2.43 -6.31
C ALA A 21 2.55 -1.01 -6.33
N SER A 22 2.68 -0.27 -5.23
CA SER A 22 2.14 1.09 -5.12
C SER A 22 2.93 2.12 -5.95
N GLY A 23 4.19 1.82 -6.27
CA GLY A 23 5.12 2.67 -7.00
C GLY A 23 6.33 3.03 -6.15
N ASP A 24 7.37 3.57 -6.80
CA ASP A 24 8.69 3.82 -6.19
C ASP A 24 9.06 5.30 -6.31
N SER A 25 8.08 6.19 -6.17
CA SER A 25 8.27 7.65 -6.28
C SER A 25 7.42 8.43 -5.29
N GLY A 26 7.12 7.82 -4.13
CA GLY A 26 6.30 8.41 -3.08
C GLY A 26 4.90 8.84 -3.56
N ALA A 27 4.49 10.06 -3.26
CA ALA A 27 3.25 10.65 -3.79
C ALA A 27 3.35 10.97 -5.30
N GLY A 28 4.54 10.90 -5.87
CA GLY A 28 4.86 11.36 -7.21
C GLY A 28 4.83 12.87 -7.31
N CYS A 29 5.28 13.38 -8.45
CA CYS A 29 5.21 14.80 -8.77
C CYS A 29 4.66 14.99 -10.19
N TRP A 30 3.67 15.84 -10.34
CA TRP A 30 3.10 16.22 -11.63
C TRP A 30 3.04 17.74 -11.75
N SER A 31 3.79 18.28 -12.71
CA SER A 31 3.66 19.67 -13.12
C SER A 31 2.52 19.82 -14.11
N ALA A 32 1.49 20.58 -13.74
CA ALA A 32 0.33 20.87 -14.56
C ALA A 32 -0.07 22.34 -14.41
N SER A 33 -0.22 23.05 -15.52
CA SER A 33 -0.69 24.45 -15.55
C SER A 33 0.15 25.41 -14.67
N GLY A 34 1.47 25.19 -14.62
CA GLY A 34 2.38 26.02 -13.83
C GLY A 34 2.32 25.79 -12.32
N ARG A 35 1.66 24.71 -11.87
CA ARG A 35 1.61 24.28 -10.47
C ARG A 35 2.02 22.82 -10.34
N HIS A 36 2.41 22.43 -9.14
CA HIS A 36 2.67 21.04 -8.80
C HIS A 36 1.48 20.41 -8.08
N GLN A 37 1.34 19.11 -8.28
CA GLN A 37 0.43 18.25 -7.53
C GLN A 37 0.99 16.83 -7.51
N PHE A 38 0.47 16.00 -6.61
CA PHE A 38 0.83 14.59 -6.53
C PHE A 38 0.33 13.82 -7.75
N ARG A 39 1.01 12.70 -8.03
CA ARG A 39 0.80 11.90 -9.24
C ARG A 39 0.47 10.45 -8.88
N PRO A 40 -0.81 10.13 -8.60
CA PRO A 40 -1.21 8.77 -8.29
C PRO A 40 -0.97 7.83 -9.48
N SER A 41 -0.56 6.60 -9.19
CA SER A 41 -0.27 5.56 -10.17
C SER A 41 -1.47 4.65 -10.43
N PHE A 42 -1.51 4.02 -11.61
CA PHE A 42 -2.45 2.96 -11.96
C PHE A 42 -1.66 1.78 -12.52
N PRO A 43 -1.90 0.51 -12.11
CA PRO A 43 -3.10 -0.01 -11.45
C PRO A 43 -3.33 0.26 -9.96
N ALA A 44 -2.33 0.73 -9.20
CA ALA A 44 -2.41 0.95 -7.75
C ALA A 44 -3.69 1.69 -7.28
N SER A 45 -4.08 2.75 -8.00
CA SER A 45 -5.30 3.51 -7.68
C SER A 45 -6.63 2.82 -8.01
N SER A 46 -6.63 1.60 -8.56
CA SER A 46 -7.87 0.82 -8.73
C SER A 46 -8.47 0.47 -7.36
N PRO A 47 -9.79 0.60 -7.17
CA PRO A 47 -10.47 0.14 -5.95
C PRO A 47 -10.68 -1.39 -5.89
N TYR A 48 -10.21 -2.16 -6.88
CA TYR A 48 -10.41 -3.61 -6.98
C TYR A 48 -9.12 -4.41 -6.91
N VAL A 49 -8.05 -3.81 -6.39
CA VAL A 49 -6.76 -4.45 -6.18
C VAL A 49 -6.24 -4.14 -4.78
N THR A 50 -5.48 -5.06 -4.19
CA THR A 50 -4.73 -4.80 -2.96
C THR A 50 -3.40 -4.19 -3.33
N THR A 51 -3.21 -2.92 -2.99
CA THR A 51 -1.99 -2.17 -3.32
C THR A 51 -0.99 -2.28 -2.18
N VAL A 52 0.26 -2.62 -2.51
CA VAL A 52 1.32 -2.90 -1.54
C VAL A 52 2.37 -1.79 -1.59
N GLY A 53 2.50 -1.06 -0.49
CA GLY A 53 3.54 -0.08 -0.23
C GLY A 53 4.83 -0.69 0.34
N GLY A 54 5.77 0.19 0.64
CA GLY A 54 7.13 -0.14 1.02
C GLY A 54 7.50 0.31 2.43
N THR A 55 8.25 -0.53 3.12
CA THR A 55 8.88 -0.24 4.42
C THR A 55 10.38 -0.55 4.38
N SER A 56 11.10 -0.01 5.36
CA SER A 56 12.50 -0.34 5.63
C SER A 56 12.72 -0.52 7.12
N PHE A 57 13.82 -1.13 7.52
CA PHE A 57 14.21 -1.17 8.93
C PHE A 57 14.81 0.16 9.35
N GLN A 58 14.47 0.61 10.56
CA GLN A 58 15.10 1.80 11.15
C GLN A 58 16.63 1.64 11.27
N ASN A 59 17.10 0.42 11.54
CA ASN A 59 18.51 0.07 11.52
C ASN A 59 18.79 -0.90 10.37
N PRO A 60 19.64 -0.54 9.38
CA PRO A 60 19.84 -1.33 8.17
C PRO A 60 20.48 -2.71 8.40
N PHE A 61 21.06 -2.95 9.58
CA PHE A 61 21.71 -4.22 9.91
C PHE A 61 20.98 -5.02 11.00
N GLN A 62 19.79 -4.58 11.42
CA GLN A 62 19.02 -5.26 12.46
C GLN A 62 17.54 -5.34 12.08
N VAL A 63 16.99 -6.55 12.12
CA VAL A 63 15.54 -6.78 12.01
C VAL A 63 14.89 -6.20 13.26
N THR A 64 14.33 -5.00 13.11
CA THR A 64 13.77 -4.18 14.19
C THR A 64 12.45 -3.57 13.70
N ASN A 65 12.04 -2.43 14.27
CA ASN A 65 10.83 -1.74 13.84
C ASN A 65 10.95 -1.32 12.36
N GLU A 66 9.86 -1.53 11.64
CA GLU A 66 9.68 -1.05 10.28
C GLU A 66 9.25 0.41 10.30
N ILE A 67 9.85 1.21 9.43
CA ILE A 67 9.51 2.60 9.15
C ILE A 67 9.16 2.73 7.66
N VAL A 68 8.62 3.88 7.27
CA VAL A 68 8.39 4.20 5.87
C VAL A 68 9.72 4.11 5.09
N ASP A 69 9.70 3.35 3.99
CA ASP A 69 10.67 3.55 2.92
C ASP A 69 10.23 4.75 2.09
N TYR A 70 11.11 5.75 1.93
CA TYR A 70 10.73 7.05 1.37
C TYR A 70 10.22 6.96 -0.07
N ILE A 71 10.58 5.90 -0.81
CA ILE A 71 10.08 5.66 -2.18
C ILE A 71 8.64 5.13 -2.21
N SER A 72 8.09 4.67 -1.09
CA SER A 72 6.80 3.97 -1.02
C SER A 72 5.68 4.75 -1.70
N GLY A 73 5.18 4.22 -2.82
CA GLY A 73 4.12 4.83 -3.59
C GLY A 73 2.83 4.96 -2.77
N GLY A 74 2.15 6.09 -2.90
CA GLY A 74 0.95 6.33 -2.12
C GLY A 74 0.18 7.57 -2.54
N GLY A 75 -1.04 7.72 -2.03
CA GLY A 75 -1.85 8.93 -2.25
C GLY A 75 -3.26 8.62 -2.76
N PHE A 76 -3.85 9.59 -3.45
CA PHE A 76 -5.28 9.61 -3.75
C PHE A 76 -5.55 9.67 -5.26
N SER A 77 -6.47 8.84 -5.75
CA SER A 77 -6.84 8.78 -7.16
C SER A 77 -7.52 10.07 -7.64
N ASN A 78 -7.14 10.51 -8.83
CA ASN A 78 -7.87 11.56 -9.56
C ASN A 78 -9.01 11.01 -10.44
N VAL A 79 -9.24 9.68 -10.44
CA VAL A 79 -10.15 9.01 -11.38
C VAL A 79 -11.22 8.18 -10.69
N PHE A 80 -10.82 7.38 -9.69
CA PHE A 80 -11.75 6.49 -8.99
C PHE A 80 -12.17 7.13 -7.68
N PRO A 81 -13.48 7.21 -7.38
CA PRO A 81 -13.95 7.72 -6.11
C PRO A 81 -13.50 6.80 -4.98
N ARG A 82 -13.45 7.35 -3.76
CA ARG A 82 -13.20 6.57 -2.56
C ARG A 82 -14.21 5.43 -2.44
N PRO A 83 -13.78 4.16 -2.38
CA PRO A 83 -14.69 3.05 -2.19
C PRO A 83 -15.20 3.02 -0.75
N SER A 84 -16.42 2.56 -0.54
CA SER A 84 -17.09 2.59 0.77
C SER A 84 -16.34 1.82 1.86
N TYR A 85 -15.59 0.78 1.50
CA TYR A 85 -14.85 -0.02 2.46
C TYR A 85 -13.72 0.74 3.16
N GLN A 86 -13.23 1.85 2.60
CA GLN A 86 -12.14 2.65 3.19
C GLN A 86 -12.61 4.04 3.67
N GLU A 87 -13.92 4.28 3.72
CA GLU A 87 -14.47 5.59 4.11
C GLU A 87 -13.99 6.00 5.51
N GLU A 88 -14.16 5.12 6.49
CA GLU A 88 -13.77 5.37 7.88
C GLU A 88 -12.27 5.62 8.02
N ALA A 89 -11.45 4.73 7.47
CA ALA A 89 -9.99 4.81 7.53
C ALA A 89 -9.45 6.12 6.92
N VAL A 90 -9.96 6.51 5.74
CA VAL A 90 -9.52 7.73 5.07
C VAL A 90 -10.05 8.98 5.78
N ALA A 91 -11.31 8.98 6.24
CA ALA A 91 -11.86 10.10 6.99
C ALA A 91 -11.09 10.34 8.28
N GLN A 92 -10.72 9.26 8.99
CA GLN A 92 -9.86 9.32 10.16
C GLN A 92 -8.52 9.97 9.81
N PHE A 93 -7.78 9.43 8.83
CA PHE A 93 -6.49 10.00 8.39
C PHE A 93 -6.58 11.49 8.03
N LEU A 94 -7.56 11.88 7.23
CA LEU A 94 -7.74 13.28 6.79
C LEU A 94 -8.15 14.23 7.93
N SER A 95 -8.71 13.72 9.02
CA SER A 95 -9.10 14.53 10.18
C SER A 95 -8.04 14.57 11.28
N SER A 96 -7.20 13.54 11.39
CA SER A 96 -6.24 13.38 12.49
C SER A 96 -4.78 13.60 12.11
N SER A 97 -4.43 13.54 10.82
CA SER A 97 -3.02 13.67 10.41
C SER A 97 -2.49 15.09 10.67
N PRO A 98 -1.42 15.24 11.47
CA PRO A 98 -0.80 16.55 11.72
C PRO A 98 0.05 17.04 10.54
N HIS A 99 0.24 16.20 9.52
CA HIS A 99 1.15 16.43 8.39
C HIS A 99 0.42 16.23 7.06
N LEU A 100 -0.73 16.89 6.90
CA LEU A 100 -1.42 16.91 5.61
C LEU A 100 -0.72 17.86 4.63
N PRO A 101 -0.40 17.39 3.41
CA PRO A 101 0.05 18.26 2.33
C PRO A 101 -1.01 19.30 1.97
N PRO A 102 -0.63 20.40 1.29
CA PRO A 102 -1.58 21.39 0.83
C PRO A 102 -2.68 20.75 -0.02
N SER A 103 -3.93 21.14 0.20
CA SER A 103 -5.09 20.53 -0.49
C SER A 103 -5.05 20.64 -2.02
N SER A 104 -4.27 21.57 -2.57
CA SER A 104 -3.99 21.69 -4.00
C SER A 104 -3.20 20.51 -4.58
N TYR A 105 -2.49 19.73 -3.76
CA TYR A 105 -1.62 18.66 -4.23
C TYR A 105 -2.35 17.32 -4.41
N PHE A 106 -3.55 17.12 -3.85
CA PHE A 106 -4.22 15.82 -3.93
C PHE A 106 -5.74 15.91 -3.93
N ASN A 107 -6.38 14.87 -4.49
CA ASN A 107 -7.83 14.76 -4.50
C ASN A 107 -8.35 13.95 -3.30
N ALA A 108 -8.78 14.63 -2.23
CA ALA A 108 -9.29 13.99 -1.01
C ALA A 108 -10.52 13.08 -1.23
N SER A 109 -11.25 13.20 -2.35
CA SER A 109 -12.42 12.34 -2.65
C SER A 109 -12.05 11.02 -3.34
N GLY A 110 -10.79 10.81 -3.69
CA GLY A 110 -10.33 9.67 -4.47
C GLY A 110 -10.12 8.39 -3.66
N ARG A 111 -10.04 7.25 -4.37
CA ARG A 111 -9.45 6.01 -3.83
C ARG A 111 -8.04 6.33 -3.35
N ALA A 112 -7.84 6.21 -2.04
CA ALA A 112 -6.56 6.40 -1.38
C ALA A 112 -5.83 5.07 -1.17
N TYR A 113 -4.51 5.02 -1.36
CA TYR A 113 -3.66 3.82 -1.33
C TYR A 113 -2.29 4.14 -0.69
N PRO A 114 -1.50 3.14 -0.25
CA PRO A 114 -1.70 1.69 -0.39
C PRO A 114 -2.73 1.11 0.57
N ASP A 115 -3.00 -0.19 0.45
CA ASP A 115 -3.87 -0.92 1.38
C ASP A 115 -3.06 -1.60 2.49
N VAL A 116 -1.84 -2.03 2.17
CA VAL A 116 -0.88 -2.71 3.05
C VAL A 116 0.55 -2.34 2.64
N ALA A 117 1.55 -2.78 3.38
CA ALA A 117 2.96 -2.64 3.03
C ALA A 117 3.77 -3.90 3.37
N ALA A 118 5.00 -3.95 2.87
CA ALA A 118 6.05 -4.86 3.33
C ALA A 118 7.42 -4.26 2.98
N LEU A 119 8.50 -4.89 3.45
CA LEU A 119 9.85 -4.43 3.16
C LEU A 119 10.06 -4.20 1.65
N SER A 120 10.66 -3.06 1.31
CA SER A 120 10.96 -2.65 -0.06
C SER A 120 12.41 -2.27 -0.28
N ASP A 121 13.28 -2.39 0.73
CA ASP A 121 14.66 -1.90 0.66
C ASP A 121 15.71 -3.01 0.83
N GLY A 122 16.75 -3.00 -0.01
CA GLY A 122 17.97 -3.76 0.23
C GLY A 122 17.90 -5.27 -0.07
N TYR A 123 17.02 -5.71 -0.97
CA TYR A 123 16.91 -7.12 -1.32
C TYR A 123 18.14 -7.64 -2.07
N TRP A 124 18.43 -8.93 -1.83
CA TRP A 124 19.34 -9.71 -2.65
C TRP A 124 18.57 -10.49 -3.70
N VAL A 125 19.04 -10.46 -4.94
CA VAL A 125 18.53 -11.30 -6.03
C VAL A 125 19.67 -12.03 -6.70
N VAL A 126 19.36 -13.04 -7.51
CA VAL A 126 20.32 -13.65 -8.43
C VAL A 126 19.86 -13.36 -9.85
N SER A 127 20.71 -12.69 -10.62
CA SER A 127 20.48 -12.41 -12.04
C SER A 127 21.70 -12.81 -12.84
N ASN A 128 21.51 -13.58 -13.91
CA ASN A 128 22.60 -14.13 -14.72
C ASN A 128 23.68 -14.85 -13.89
N HIS A 129 23.25 -15.63 -12.88
CA HIS A 129 24.10 -16.34 -11.92
C HIS A 129 24.96 -15.45 -11.00
N VAL A 130 24.69 -14.14 -10.96
CA VAL A 130 25.40 -13.20 -10.08
C VAL A 130 24.47 -12.76 -8.94
N PRO A 131 24.92 -12.83 -7.67
CA PRO A 131 24.18 -12.25 -6.56
C PRO A 131 24.27 -10.72 -6.61
N ILE A 132 23.13 -10.04 -6.60
CA ILE A 132 23.01 -8.59 -6.69
C ILE A 132 22.32 -8.08 -5.42
N PRO A 133 23.03 -7.35 -4.54
CA PRO A 133 22.43 -6.67 -3.39
C PRO A 133 21.74 -5.37 -3.81
N TRP A 134 21.11 -4.69 -2.84
CA TRP A 134 20.57 -3.33 -2.98
C TRP A 134 19.43 -3.20 -4.01
N VAL A 135 18.72 -4.29 -4.28
CA VAL A 135 17.49 -4.21 -5.06
C VAL A 135 16.39 -3.66 -4.16
N SER A 136 15.88 -2.49 -4.50
CA SER A 136 14.82 -1.81 -3.75
C SER A 136 13.64 -1.50 -4.66
N GLY A 137 12.47 -1.27 -4.06
CA GLY A 137 11.22 -0.99 -4.74
C GLY A 137 10.05 -1.77 -4.13
N THR A 138 8.85 -1.19 -4.25
CA THR A 138 7.58 -1.84 -3.92
C THR A 138 7.31 -3.08 -4.78
N SER A 139 8.04 -3.22 -5.89
CA SER A 139 8.17 -4.47 -6.66
C SER A 139 8.67 -5.65 -5.81
N ALA A 140 9.47 -5.42 -4.75
CA ALA A 140 9.94 -6.45 -3.82
C ALA A 140 8.91 -6.73 -2.70
N SER A 141 8.29 -5.69 -2.16
CA SER A 141 7.25 -5.80 -1.12
C SER A 141 6.02 -6.61 -1.59
N THR A 142 5.63 -6.43 -2.86
CA THR A 142 4.42 -7.02 -3.45
C THR A 142 4.42 -8.55 -3.44
N PRO A 143 5.46 -9.25 -3.97
CA PRO A 143 5.52 -10.70 -3.92
C PRO A 143 5.70 -11.24 -2.49
N VAL A 144 6.34 -10.50 -1.59
CA VAL A 144 6.46 -10.90 -0.17
C VAL A 144 5.09 -10.97 0.48
N PHE A 145 4.29 -9.90 0.38
CA PHE A 145 2.93 -9.89 0.92
C PHE A 145 2.05 -10.94 0.24
N GLY A 146 2.17 -11.08 -1.09
CA GLY A 146 1.43 -12.08 -1.87
C GLY A 146 1.74 -13.52 -1.44
N GLY A 147 3.00 -13.84 -1.17
CA GLY A 147 3.42 -15.15 -0.67
C GLY A 147 2.80 -15.48 0.70
N ILE A 148 2.76 -14.50 1.60
CA ILE A 148 2.12 -14.65 2.91
C ILE A 148 0.61 -14.89 2.77
N LEU A 149 -0.08 -14.14 1.91
CA LEU A 149 -1.50 -14.38 1.65
C LEU A 149 -1.76 -15.75 1.01
N SER A 150 -0.84 -16.24 0.17
CA SER A 150 -0.93 -17.58 -0.40
C SER A 150 -0.83 -18.67 0.68
N LEU A 151 0.05 -18.49 1.67
CA LEU A 151 0.14 -19.40 2.82
C LEU A 151 -1.13 -19.34 3.68
N ILE A 152 -1.72 -18.17 3.86
CA ILE A 152 -3.03 -18.06 4.54
C ILE A 152 -4.12 -18.79 3.74
N ASN A 153 -4.11 -18.69 2.40
CA ASN A 153 -5.02 -19.46 1.56
C ASN A 153 -4.83 -20.97 1.71
N GLU A 154 -3.59 -21.47 1.89
CA GLU A 154 -3.35 -22.89 2.18
C GLU A 154 -4.11 -23.33 3.44
N HIS A 155 -3.98 -22.58 4.54
CA HIS A 155 -4.71 -22.88 5.78
C HIS A 155 -6.23 -22.84 5.62
N ARG A 156 -6.74 -21.85 4.85
CA ARG A 156 -8.18 -21.75 4.55
C ARG A 156 -8.68 -22.94 3.76
N LEU A 157 -7.97 -23.32 2.69
CA LEU A 157 -8.34 -24.42 1.80
C LEU A 157 -8.29 -25.78 2.53
N LEU A 158 -7.27 -26.02 3.35
CA LEU A 158 -7.18 -27.22 4.19
C LEU A 158 -8.31 -27.32 5.23
N SER A 159 -8.88 -26.17 5.61
CA SER A 159 -10.03 -26.09 6.53
C SER A 159 -11.38 -26.07 5.79
N GLY A 160 -11.40 -26.32 4.47
CA GLY A 160 -12.63 -26.33 3.67
C GLY A 160 -13.22 -24.96 3.34
N HIS A 161 -12.47 -23.87 3.58
CA HIS A 161 -12.88 -22.51 3.23
C HIS A 161 -12.41 -22.10 1.84
N PRO A 162 -13.14 -21.20 1.14
CA PRO A 162 -12.67 -20.62 -0.11
C PRO A 162 -11.43 -19.73 0.12
N PRO A 163 -10.63 -19.47 -0.95
CA PRO A 163 -9.54 -18.51 -0.87
C PRO A 163 -10.05 -17.10 -0.53
N LEU A 164 -9.15 -16.23 -0.07
CA LEU A 164 -9.47 -14.85 0.34
C LEU A 164 -10.12 -14.04 -0.78
N GLY A 165 -9.64 -14.16 -2.02
CA GLY A 165 -10.12 -13.38 -3.15
C GLY A 165 -9.86 -11.88 -2.97
N PHE A 166 -10.86 -11.04 -3.25
CA PHE A 166 -10.73 -9.59 -3.09
C PHE A 166 -10.67 -9.20 -1.61
N LEU A 167 -9.46 -8.91 -1.12
CA LEU A 167 -9.15 -8.77 0.30
C LEU A 167 -9.60 -7.44 0.92
N ASN A 168 -9.58 -6.33 0.17
CA ASN A 168 -9.70 -4.99 0.75
C ASN A 168 -10.95 -4.82 1.63
N PRO A 169 -12.18 -5.22 1.23
CA PRO A 169 -13.35 -5.01 2.09
C PRO A 169 -13.20 -5.64 3.47
N ARG A 170 -12.67 -6.86 3.52
CA ARG A 170 -12.45 -7.59 4.77
C ARG A 170 -11.33 -6.97 5.60
N LEU A 171 -10.22 -6.59 4.95
CA LEU A 171 -9.08 -5.98 5.61
C LEU A 171 -9.47 -4.68 6.34
N TYR A 172 -10.20 -3.79 5.67
CA TYR A 172 -10.63 -2.53 6.25
C TYR A 172 -11.73 -2.71 7.31
N GLN A 173 -12.69 -3.63 7.10
CA GLN A 173 -13.68 -3.97 8.13
C GLN A 173 -13.03 -4.49 9.43
N GLN A 174 -11.90 -5.19 9.31
CA GLN A 174 -11.13 -5.69 10.43
C GLN A 174 -10.08 -4.68 10.93
N HIS A 175 -10.08 -3.44 10.44
CA HIS A 175 -9.15 -2.38 10.86
C HIS A 175 -7.67 -2.80 10.77
N GLY A 176 -7.31 -3.54 9.72
CA GLY A 176 -5.93 -4.01 9.54
C GLY A 176 -5.45 -5.03 10.58
N ALA A 177 -6.35 -5.67 11.34
CA ALA A 177 -5.98 -6.54 12.43
C ALA A 177 -5.02 -7.67 12.00
N GLY A 178 -3.93 -7.82 12.76
CA GLY A 178 -2.86 -8.76 12.48
C GLY A 178 -1.73 -8.20 11.60
N LEU A 179 -1.83 -6.94 11.18
CA LEU A 179 -0.72 -6.20 10.61
C LEU A 179 0.03 -5.40 11.70
N PHE A 180 1.29 -5.10 11.44
CA PHE A 180 2.11 -4.18 12.20
C PHE A 180 1.90 -2.77 11.66
N ASP A 181 1.43 -1.87 12.51
CA ASP A 181 1.17 -0.46 12.21
C ASP A 181 2.49 0.32 12.08
N VAL A 182 2.75 0.87 10.89
CA VAL A 182 3.94 1.67 10.60
C VAL A 182 3.54 3.13 10.76
N ASN A 183 4.10 3.81 11.76
CA ASN A 183 3.67 5.17 12.13
C ASN A 183 4.82 6.19 12.17
N HIS A 184 5.93 5.89 11.51
CA HIS A 184 7.11 6.74 11.46
C HIS A 184 7.64 6.89 10.03
N GLY A 185 7.76 8.14 9.59
CA GLY A 185 8.33 8.54 8.31
C GLY A 185 7.28 9.01 7.30
N CYS A 186 7.78 9.62 6.22
CA CYS A 186 6.99 10.17 5.12
C CYS A 186 7.63 9.74 3.80
N HIS A 187 6.81 9.59 2.75
CA HIS A 187 7.35 9.30 1.42
C HIS A 187 7.71 10.58 0.65
N GLU A 188 8.43 10.44 -0.44
CA GLU A 188 8.90 11.57 -1.24
C GLU A 188 7.81 12.19 -2.12
N SER A 189 8.06 13.41 -2.58
CA SER A 189 7.28 14.09 -3.62
C SER A 189 8.10 15.18 -4.32
N CYS A 190 7.43 16.20 -4.86
CA CYS A 190 8.03 17.33 -5.56
C CYS A 190 9.11 18.02 -4.70
N LEU A 191 10.33 18.10 -5.24
CA LEU A 191 11.39 18.95 -4.69
C LEU A 191 11.13 20.41 -5.06
N ASP A 192 10.12 21.00 -4.40
CA ASP A 192 9.69 22.39 -4.61
C ASP A 192 9.61 23.17 -3.29
N GLU A 193 9.22 24.44 -3.38
CA GLU A 193 9.16 25.35 -2.24
C GLU A 193 7.98 25.07 -1.29
N GLU A 194 6.92 24.41 -1.76
CA GLU A 194 5.69 24.21 -0.99
C GLU A 194 5.70 22.92 -0.17
N VAL A 195 6.10 21.78 -0.78
CA VAL A 195 6.10 20.46 -0.12
C VAL A 195 7.51 19.93 0.18
N GLN A 196 8.56 20.63 -0.27
CA GLN A 196 9.95 20.40 0.15
C GLN A 196 10.42 18.94 0.04
N GLY A 197 9.99 18.24 -1.01
CA GLY A 197 10.36 16.85 -1.28
C GLY A 197 9.55 15.81 -0.51
N GLN A 198 8.54 16.19 0.28
CA GLN A 198 7.73 15.27 1.06
C GLN A 198 6.30 15.18 0.51
N GLY A 199 5.77 13.96 0.49
CA GLY A 199 4.36 13.68 0.23
C GLY A 199 3.59 13.56 1.54
N PHE A 200 2.79 12.50 1.66
CA PHE A 200 2.13 12.13 2.90
C PHE A 200 3.09 11.50 3.91
N CYS A 201 2.68 11.55 5.18
CA CYS A 201 3.36 10.90 6.29
C CYS A 201 2.50 9.75 6.84
N SER A 202 3.19 8.72 7.30
CA SER A 202 2.59 7.64 8.08
C SER A 202 2.15 8.12 9.46
N GLY A 203 1.23 7.38 10.09
CA GLY A 203 0.70 7.69 11.41
C GLY A 203 -0.15 6.56 11.95
N PRO A 204 -0.69 6.67 13.18
CA PRO A 204 -1.45 5.57 13.77
C PRO A 204 -2.64 5.13 12.91
N GLY A 205 -2.73 3.83 12.63
CA GLY A 205 -3.81 3.24 11.85
C GLY A 205 -3.53 3.21 10.35
N TRP A 206 -4.53 3.55 9.53
CA TRP A 206 -4.35 3.58 8.08
C TRP A 206 -3.76 4.91 7.61
N ASP A 207 -2.78 4.85 6.73
CA ASP A 207 -2.21 6.02 6.06
C ASP A 207 -1.95 5.80 4.55
N PRO A 208 -1.86 6.86 3.73
CA PRO A 208 -1.61 6.77 2.30
C PRO A 208 -0.11 6.59 1.96
N VAL A 209 0.67 5.94 2.82
CA VAL A 209 2.08 5.61 2.60
C VAL A 209 2.33 4.11 2.78
N THR A 210 1.75 3.50 3.81
CA THR A 210 1.91 2.09 4.18
C THR A 210 0.58 1.35 4.37
N GLY A 211 -0.55 2.06 4.21
CA GLY A 211 -1.87 1.48 4.34
C GLY A 211 -2.11 1.07 5.78
N TRP A 212 -2.59 -0.15 6.01
CA TRP A 212 -2.71 -0.72 7.35
C TRP A 212 -1.39 -1.29 7.90
N GLY A 213 -0.29 -1.23 7.13
CA GLY A 213 1.03 -1.69 7.55
C GLY A 213 1.41 -3.10 7.10
N THR A 214 2.31 -3.76 7.84
CA THR A 214 3.08 -4.94 7.37
C THR A 214 2.61 -6.26 7.98
N PRO A 215 2.80 -7.42 7.32
CA PRO A 215 2.16 -8.66 7.74
C PRO A 215 2.89 -9.35 8.91
N ASN A 216 2.27 -9.34 10.10
CA ASN A 216 2.62 -10.28 11.16
C ASN A 216 1.86 -11.60 10.95
N PHE A 217 2.47 -12.53 10.21
CA PHE A 217 1.83 -13.77 9.75
C PHE A 217 0.95 -14.49 10.79
N PRO A 218 1.42 -14.87 11.99
CA PRO A 218 0.60 -15.61 12.95
C PRO A 218 -0.59 -14.81 13.47
N ALA A 219 -0.50 -13.49 13.54
CA ALA A 219 -1.61 -12.63 13.94
C ALA A 219 -2.60 -12.47 12.78
N LEU A 220 -2.11 -12.19 11.57
CA LEU A 220 -2.92 -12.05 10.35
C LEU A 220 -3.65 -13.35 9.98
N LEU A 221 -3.02 -14.51 10.15
CA LEU A 221 -3.65 -15.80 9.91
C LEU A 221 -4.91 -15.98 10.78
N LYS A 222 -4.85 -15.59 12.06
CA LYS A 222 -5.99 -15.71 12.98
C LYS A 222 -7.18 -14.86 12.56
N THR A 223 -6.94 -13.67 12.00
CA THR A 223 -8.00 -12.75 11.54
C THR A 223 -8.61 -13.19 10.20
N LEU A 224 -7.86 -13.98 9.43
CA LEU A 224 -8.20 -14.40 8.07
C LEU A 224 -8.66 -15.86 7.93
N ILE A 225 -8.73 -16.65 9.01
CA ILE A 225 -9.11 -18.07 8.92
C ILE A 225 -10.64 -18.28 8.77
N ASN A 226 -11.43 -17.72 9.68
CA ASN A 226 -12.90 -17.85 9.69
C ASN A 226 -13.55 -16.61 9.08
N PRO A 227 -14.63 -16.72 8.30
CA PRO A 227 -15.27 -15.59 7.64
C PRO A 227 -15.68 -14.47 8.60
#